data_AF-A0A6B0WDX1-F1
#
_entry.id   AF-A0A6B0WDX1-F1
#
_cell.length_a   1.000
_cell.length_b   1.000
_cell.length_c   1.000
_cell.angle_alpha   90.00
_cell.angle_beta   90.00
_cell.angle_gamma   90.00
#
_symmetry.space_group_name_H-M   'P 1'
#
loop_
_entity.id
_entity.type
_entity.pdbx_description
1 polymer ?
#
loop_
_entity_poly.entity_id
_entity_poly.type
_entity_poly.pdbx_seq_one_letter_code
_entity_poly.pdbx_strand_id
1 'polypeptide(L)'
;LHPNIMFNELDEGATERVLELGGEIMRVCVEAGGSITGEHGIGLEKRSYMEWVFGEADLDSMERLRLAFGAGERFNPCKVLPTGHGCASGHAAELRGHLAAPGVYI
;
A
#
# COMPACT_ATOMS: atom_id res chain seq x y z
N LEU A 1 -1.25 -14.49 -4.70
CA LEU A 1 -0.68 -15.32 -3.61
C LEU A 1 -1.10 -14.72 -2.28
N HIS A 2 -1.26 -15.52 -1.22
CA HIS A 2 -1.52 -15.04 0.14
C HIS A 2 -0.35 -15.45 1.05
N PRO A 3 0.84 -14.84 0.87
CA PRO A 3 1.99 -15.14 1.71
C PRO A 3 1.71 -14.66 3.14
N ASN A 4 1.95 -15.54 4.11
CA ASN A 4 1.94 -15.20 5.53
C ASN A 4 3.37 -15.26 6.04
N ILE A 5 3.93 -14.12 6.45
CA ILE A 5 5.29 -14.02 6.96
C ILE A 5 5.21 -13.96 8.50
N MET A 6 5.62 -15.05 9.16
CA MET A 6 5.67 -15.10 10.62
C MET A 6 6.98 -14.51 11.11
N PHE A 7 6.91 -13.57 12.05
CA PHE A 7 8.07 -12.99 12.71
C PHE A 7 7.74 -12.57 14.14
N ASN A 8 8.77 -12.33 14.95
CA ASN A 8 8.64 -11.73 16.27
C ASN A 8 8.89 -10.22 16.17
N GLU A 9 7.87 -9.41 16.45
CA GLU A 9 8.00 -7.94 16.41
C GLU A 9 8.93 -7.38 17.50
N LEU A 10 9.20 -8.17 18.55
CA LEU A 10 10.12 -7.79 19.62
C LEU A 10 11.60 -7.91 19.20
N ASP A 11 11.88 -8.62 18.10
CA ASP A 11 13.23 -8.73 17.57
C ASP A 11 13.59 -7.45 16.81
N GLU A 12 14.68 -6.80 17.21
CA GLU A 12 15.11 -5.54 16.61
C GLU A 12 15.26 -5.64 15.08
N GLY A 13 14.60 -4.71 14.37
CA GLY A 13 14.59 -4.64 12.91
C GLY A 13 13.83 -5.77 12.20
N ALA A 14 13.18 -6.70 12.91
CA ALA A 14 12.44 -7.79 12.25
C ALA A 14 11.28 -7.28 11.39
N THR A 15 10.55 -6.29 11.90
CA THR A 15 9.50 -5.59 11.14
C THR A 15 10.01 -5.04 9.81
N GLU A 16 11.12 -4.31 9.80
CA GLU A 16 11.65 -3.68 8.58
C GLU A 16 12.04 -4.74 7.54
N ARG A 17 12.70 -5.83 7.98
CA ARG A 17 13.04 -6.96 7.11
C ARG A 17 11.80 -7.64 6.53
N VAL A 18 10.72 -7.78 7.30
CA VAL A 18 9.48 -8.41 6.84
C VAL A 18 8.75 -7.55 5.81
N LEU A 19 8.74 -6.23 5.99
CA LEU A 19 8.14 -5.30 5.03
C LEU A 19 8.94 -5.26 3.72
N GLU A 20 10.27 -5.28 3.81
CA GLU A 20 11.14 -5.38 2.64
C GLU A 20 10.88 -6.68 1.87
N LEU A 21 10.85 -7.82 2.58
CA LEU A 21 10.50 -9.12 2.01
C LEU A 21 9.09 -9.11 1.37
N GLY A 22 8.12 -8.49 2.02
CA GLY A 22 6.77 -8.30 1.49
C GLY A 22 6.79 -7.56 0.15
N GLY A 23 7.53 -6.45 0.07
CA GLY A 23 7.74 -5.68 -1.16
C GLY A 23 8.43 -6.48 -2.28
N GLU A 24 9.45 -7.27 -1.94
CA GLU A 24 10.14 -8.15 -2.91
C GLU A 24 9.22 -9.22 -3.47
N ILE A 25 8.44 -9.90 -2.63
CA ILE A 25 7.45 -10.90 -3.07
C ILE A 25 6.43 -10.25 -4.01
N MET A 26 5.95 -9.05 -3.67
CA MET A 26 5.01 -8.31 -4.52
C MET A 26 5.63 -7.96 -5.87
N ARG A 27 6.87 -7.49 -5.91
CA ARG A 27 7.58 -7.17 -7.15
C ARG A 27 7.73 -8.38 -8.06
N VAL A 28 8.16 -9.52 -7.51
CA VAL A 28 8.27 -10.79 -8.27
C VAL A 28 6.91 -11.19 -8.85
N CYS A 29 5.83 -11.03 -8.09
CA CYS A 29 4.48 -11.34 -8.59
C CYS A 29 4.07 -10.46 -9.77
N VAL A 30 4.36 -9.15 -9.69
CA VAL A 30 4.04 -8.19 -10.76
C VAL A 30 4.90 -8.45 -12.01
N GLU A 31 6.20 -8.70 -11.85
CA GLU A 31 7.12 -9.01 -12.95
C GLU A 31 6.75 -10.31 -13.67
N ALA A 32 6.13 -11.27 -12.97
CA ALA A 32 5.58 -12.48 -13.55
C ALA A 32 4.23 -12.28 -14.28
N GLY A 33 3.76 -11.03 -14.45
CA GLY A 33 2.48 -10.70 -15.06
C GLY A 33 1.28 -10.83 -14.11
N GLY A 34 1.52 -10.95 -12.81
CA GLY A 34 0.49 -10.93 -11.78
C GLY A 34 -0.05 -9.53 -11.50
N SER A 35 -1.04 -9.44 -10.61
CA SER A 35 -1.65 -8.18 -10.19
C SER A 35 -1.71 -8.08 -8.67
N ILE A 36 -1.76 -6.85 -8.16
CA ILE A 36 -1.99 -6.56 -6.74
C ILE A 36 -3.50 -6.58 -6.50
N THR A 37 -4.01 -7.73 -6.07
CA THR A 37 -5.44 -7.91 -5.78
C THR A 37 -5.85 -7.18 -4.50
N GLY A 38 -6.94 -6.41 -4.62
CA GLY A 38 -7.62 -5.74 -3.51
C GLY A 38 -8.83 -6.50 -2.97
N GLU A 39 -8.98 -7.81 -3.21
CA GLU A 39 -10.17 -8.57 -2.78
C GLU A 39 -10.41 -8.50 -1.26
N HIS A 40 -9.34 -8.27 -0.48
CA HIS A 40 -9.35 -8.04 0.96
C HIS A 40 -8.93 -6.61 1.35
N GLY A 41 -8.82 -5.72 0.36
CA GLY A 41 -8.17 -4.41 0.48
C GLY A 41 -6.65 -4.48 0.25
N ILE A 42 -6.10 -3.39 -0.28
CA ILE A 42 -4.65 -3.24 -0.54
C ILE A 42 -3.87 -2.75 0.70
N GLY A 43 -4.56 -2.23 1.72
CA GLY A 43 -3.92 -1.66 2.91
C GLY A 43 -3.04 -0.44 2.60
N LEU A 44 -2.37 0.12 3.61
CA LEU A 44 -1.41 1.21 3.42
C LEU A 44 -0.12 0.72 2.75
N GLU A 45 0.28 -0.51 3.06
CA GLU A 45 1.50 -1.13 2.53
C GLU A 45 1.41 -1.32 1.01
N LYS A 46 0.41 -2.06 0.51
CA LYS A 46 0.35 -2.41 -0.93
C LYS A 46 -0.15 -1.29 -1.81
N ARG A 47 -0.81 -0.27 -1.25
CA ARG A 47 -1.14 0.98 -1.95
C ARG A 47 0.11 1.60 -2.58
N SER A 48 1.25 1.55 -1.89
CA SER A 48 2.52 2.07 -2.39
C SER A 48 3.04 1.36 -3.64
N TYR A 49 2.53 0.16 -3.93
CA TYR A 49 2.95 -0.66 -5.07
C TYR A 49 1.98 -0.58 -6.25
N MET A 50 0.89 0.17 -6.15
CA MET A 50 -0.12 0.28 -7.23
C MET A 50 0.48 0.77 -8.56
N GLU A 51 1.47 1.66 -8.49
CA GLU A 51 2.18 2.20 -9.66
C GLU A 51 2.99 1.13 -10.42
N TRP A 52 3.21 -0.06 -9.84
CA TRP A 52 3.86 -1.17 -10.55
C TRP A 52 2.89 -1.90 -11.48
N VAL A 53 1.58 -1.75 -11.28
CA VAL A 53 0.53 -2.45 -12.04
C VAL A 53 -0.28 -1.50 -12.91
N PHE A 54 -0.50 -0.27 -12.44
CA PHE A 54 -1.36 0.71 -13.08
C PHE A 54 -0.53 1.87 -13.63
N GLY A 55 -0.85 2.29 -14.85
CA GLY A 55 -0.28 3.49 -15.44
C GLY A 55 -0.92 4.75 -14.85
N GLU A 56 -0.31 5.90 -15.16
CA GLU A 56 -0.82 7.21 -14.74
C GLU A 56 -2.27 7.45 -15.16
N ALA A 57 -2.63 7.09 -16.40
CA ALA A 57 -3.98 7.25 -16.92
C ALA A 57 -5.02 6.38 -16.19
N ASP A 58 -4.62 5.19 -15.74
CA ASP A 58 -5.47 4.30 -14.95
C ASP A 58 -5.75 4.94 -13.58
N LEU A 59 -4.69 5.41 -12.91
CA LEU A 59 -4.77 6.03 -11.60
C LEU A 59 -5.59 7.33 -11.61
N ASP A 60 -5.40 8.19 -12.62
CA ASP A 60 -6.22 9.40 -12.83
C ASP A 60 -7.69 9.04 -13.06
N SER A 61 -7.97 7.99 -13.85
CA SER A 61 -9.35 7.52 -14.05
C SER A 61 -9.99 7.03 -12.75
N MET A 62 -9.24 6.29 -11.91
CA MET A 62 -9.70 5.85 -10.60
C MET A 62 -9.96 7.03 -9.65
N GLU A 63 -9.10 8.05 -9.67
CA GLU A 63 -9.26 9.26 -8.85
C GLU A 63 -10.51 10.05 -9.27
N ARG A 64 -10.72 10.24 -10.57
CA ARG A 64 -11.92 10.91 -11.09
C ARG A 64 -13.20 10.20 -10.69
N LEU A 65 -13.20 8.86 -10.73
CA LEU A 65 -14.33 8.07 -10.27
C LEU A 65 -14.59 8.29 -8.76
N ARG A 66 -13.54 8.29 -7.94
CA ARG A 66 -13.66 8.58 -6.49
C ARG A 66 -14.29 9.95 -6.25
N LEU A 67 -13.81 10.98 -6.96
CA LEU A 67 -14.28 12.36 -6.82
C LEU A 67 -15.75 12.53 -7.26
N ALA A 68 -16.21 11.76 -8.26
CA ALA A 68 -17.57 11.82 -8.77
C ALA A 68 -18.64 11.51 -7.71
N PHE A 69 -18.30 10.75 -6.66
CA PHE A 69 -19.22 10.47 -5.55
C PHE A 69 -19.43 11.67 -4.60
N GLY A 70 -18.68 12.76 -4.74
CA GLY A 70 -18.89 13.99 -3.95
C GLY A 70 -18.69 13.81 -2.44
N ALA A 71 -18.00 12.75 -2.02
CA ALA A 71 -17.80 12.43 -0.61
C ALA A 71 -16.69 13.28 0.04
N GLY A 72 -15.85 13.95 -0.75
CA GLY A 72 -14.61 14.57 -0.26
C GLY A 72 -13.71 13.50 0.38
N GLU A 73 -13.05 13.85 1.49
CA GLU A 73 -12.17 12.94 2.24
C GLU A 73 -12.91 12.07 3.28
N ARG A 74 -14.24 11.91 3.15
CA ARG A 74 -15.03 11.13 4.11
C ARG A 74 -14.97 9.61 3.89
N PHE A 75 -14.53 9.16 2.71
CA PHE A 75 -14.46 7.73 2.38
C PHE A 75 -13.00 7.25 2.40
N ASN A 76 -12.58 6.72 3.56
CA ASN A 76 -11.27 6.09 3.77
C ASN A 76 -10.11 6.94 3.19
N PRO A 77 -9.91 8.16 3.71
CA PRO A 77 -8.90 9.09 3.20
C PRO A 77 -7.51 8.43 3.20
N CYS A 78 -6.73 8.73 2.18
CA CYS A 78 -5.38 8.20 1.94
C CYS A 78 -5.27 6.67 1.80
N LYS A 79 -6.31 5.86 2.01
CA LYS A 79 -6.21 4.39 1.97
C LYS A 79 -6.33 3.79 0.56
N VAL A 80 -6.94 4.53 -0.38
CA VAL A 80 -7.48 3.93 -1.62
C VAL A 80 -6.55 4.11 -2.82
N LEU A 81 -5.97 5.30 -3.01
CA LEU A 81 -5.10 5.62 -4.15
C LEU A 81 -3.80 6.26 -3.66
N PRO A 82 -2.69 6.11 -4.39
CA PRO A 82 -1.49 6.90 -4.13
C PRO A 82 -1.84 8.37 -4.39
N THR A 83 -1.94 9.21 -3.36
CA THR A 83 -2.25 10.64 -3.53
C THR A 83 -1.01 11.48 -3.25
N GLY A 84 -0.71 12.40 -4.16
CA GLY A 84 0.37 13.38 -4.00
C GLY A 84 -0.05 14.62 -3.20
N HIS A 85 -1.32 14.82 -2.87
CA HIS A 85 -1.84 16.06 -2.28
C HIS A 85 -2.67 15.74 -1.03
N GLY A 86 -2.16 16.10 0.16
CA GLY A 86 -2.88 16.03 1.45
C GLY A 86 -2.30 15.04 2.48
N CYS A 87 -1.70 13.95 2.02
CA CYS A 87 -0.88 13.03 2.84
C CYS A 87 0.57 13.12 2.33
N ALA A 88 1.23 14.24 2.64
CA ALA A 88 2.58 14.52 2.15
C ALA A 88 3.63 13.66 2.87
N SER A 89 3.80 12.41 2.44
CA SER A 89 5.02 11.63 2.73
C SER A 89 5.08 10.41 1.82
N GLY A 90 5.86 10.48 0.74
CA GLY A 90 6.05 9.36 -0.17
C GLY A 90 6.64 8.09 0.49
N HIS A 91 6.27 6.97 -0.14
CA HIS A 91 6.84 5.61 -0.22
C HIS A 91 7.54 4.95 1.00
N ALA A 92 8.32 5.67 1.81
CA ALA A 92 9.09 5.12 2.93
C ALA A 92 8.85 5.86 4.27
N ALA A 93 8.45 7.13 4.22
CA ALA A 93 8.21 7.92 5.43
C ALA A 93 6.83 7.61 6.05
N GLU A 94 5.81 7.32 5.23
CA GLU A 94 4.47 6.91 5.70
C GLU A 94 4.50 5.50 6.31
N LEU A 95 5.24 4.56 5.70
CA LEU A 95 5.53 3.25 6.29
C LEU A 95 6.17 3.43 7.68
N ARG A 96 7.27 4.19 7.81
CA ARG A 96 7.90 4.42 9.12
C ARG A 96 6.96 5.09 10.14
N GLY A 97 6.13 6.04 9.71
CA GLY A 97 5.25 6.80 10.60
C GLY A 97 4.05 5.98 11.12
N HIS A 98 3.40 5.19 10.26
CA HIS A 98 2.25 4.38 10.67
C HIS A 98 2.64 3.04 11.31
N LEU A 99 3.81 2.49 10.95
CA LEU A 99 4.31 1.22 11.48
C LEU A 99 5.13 1.39 12.77
N ALA A 100 5.36 2.63 13.22
CA ALA A 100 5.97 2.90 14.53
C ALA A 100 5.05 2.50 15.70
N ALA A 101 3.77 2.24 15.45
CA ALA A 101 2.83 1.72 16.44
C ALA A 101 2.72 0.18 16.32
N PRO A 102 2.85 -0.57 17.44
CA PRO A 102 2.65 -2.02 17.43
C PRO A 102 1.28 -2.41 16.85
N GLY A 103 1.25 -3.41 15.97
CA GLY A 103 0.01 -3.98 15.43
C GLY A 103 -0.64 -3.27 14.23
N VAL A 104 0.00 -2.28 13.59
CA VAL A 104 -0.56 -1.52 12.44
C VAL A 104 -0.19 -2.14 11.07
N TYR A 105 0.32 -3.38 11.05
CA TYR A 105 0.87 -4.07 9.87
C TYR A 105 -0.19 -4.65 8.89
N ILE A 106 -1.45 -4.20 8.91
CA ILE A 106 -2.56 -4.77 8.09
C ILE A 106 -3.35 -3.69 7.34
#